data_AF-A0A3B8L825-F1
#
_entry.id   AF-A0A3B8L825-F1
#
_cell.length_a   1.000
_cell.length_b   1.000
_cell.length_c   1.000
_cell.angle_alpha   90.00
_cell.angle_beta   90.00
_cell.angle_gamma   90.00
#
_symmetry.space_group_name_H-M   'P 1'
#
loop_
_entity.id
_entity.type
_entity.pdbx_description
1 polymer ?
#
loop_
_entity_poly.entity_id
_entity_poly.type
_entity_poly.pdbx_seq_one_letter_code
_entity_poly.pdbx_strand_id
1 'polypeptide(L)'
;MKFLASGALKPPRSIHAVSKTKVAGRGQLTPTFKRGVVLLRDTRGTVYRVGWEPITSPSGRGGPATRKRSAAKGERSGGRETTSRSLAAGKYTITGYRLIRRDKRGATWVLSATATRGIRDFNVVAENEKVLEIDPSVVVDCSVRRTKLGLRILVSITGEIEAGVSIYRKGRRIPIVYRVLDRQGQVVAMGKMEYG
;
A
#
# COMPACT_ATOMS: atom_id res chain seq x y z
N MET A 1 4.42 -11.08 -24.77
CA MET A 1 4.75 -10.65 -23.39
C MET A 1 4.14 -11.64 -22.40
N LYS A 2 4.96 -12.41 -21.68
CA LYS A 2 4.48 -13.35 -20.65
C LYS A 2 4.29 -12.58 -19.35
N PHE A 3 3.03 -12.39 -18.96
CA PHE A 3 2.66 -11.92 -17.61
C PHE A 3 3.16 -12.96 -16.60
N LEU A 4 3.79 -12.50 -15.52
CA LEU A 4 4.47 -13.33 -14.52
C LEU A 4 3.57 -14.44 -13.98
N ALA A 5 3.98 -15.69 -14.20
CA ALA A 5 3.49 -16.84 -13.46
C ALA A 5 3.90 -16.67 -11.98
N SER A 6 2.93 -16.34 -11.13
CA SER A 6 3.10 -16.07 -9.70
C SER A 6 3.38 -17.31 -8.84
N GLY A 7 3.73 -18.45 -9.44
CA GLY A 7 3.85 -19.74 -8.75
C GLY A 7 5.14 -19.95 -7.93
N ALA A 8 6.20 -19.18 -8.16
CA ALA A 8 7.51 -19.41 -7.54
C ALA A 8 7.96 -18.34 -6.54
N LEU A 9 7.21 -17.25 -6.36
CA LEU A 9 7.55 -16.20 -5.42
C LEU A 9 6.97 -16.53 -4.05
N LYS A 10 7.86 -16.76 -3.07
CA LYS A 10 7.44 -16.85 -1.66
C LYS A 10 6.68 -15.56 -1.34
N PRO A 11 5.44 -15.66 -0.80
CA PRO A 11 4.68 -14.49 -0.42
C PRO A 11 5.49 -13.65 0.59
N PRO A 12 5.39 -12.31 0.55
CA PRO A 12 6.06 -11.44 1.50
C PRO A 12 5.78 -11.86 2.94
N ARG A 13 6.79 -11.74 3.81
CA ARG A 13 6.64 -12.06 5.24
C ARG A 13 5.76 -11.01 5.89
N SER A 14 4.56 -11.38 6.33
CA SER A 14 3.66 -10.45 6.99
C SER A 14 4.03 -10.22 8.45
N ILE A 15 4.06 -8.97 8.89
CA ILE A 15 4.30 -8.57 10.27
C ILE A 15 3.01 -7.98 10.82
N HIS A 16 2.34 -8.75 11.68
CA HIS A 16 1.04 -8.40 12.28
C HIS A 16 1.10 -8.15 13.80
N ALA A 17 2.22 -8.48 14.45
CA ALA A 17 2.35 -8.45 15.91
C ALA A 17 3.69 -7.83 16.35
N VAL A 18 3.75 -7.41 17.61
CA VAL A 18 5.02 -7.24 18.32
C VAL A 18 5.63 -8.64 18.47
N SER A 19 6.66 -8.95 17.70
CA SER A 19 7.21 -10.31 17.62
C SER A 19 8.22 -10.59 18.74
N LYS A 20 7.99 -11.68 19.48
CA LYS A 20 8.81 -12.21 20.58
C LYS A 20 9.99 -13.08 20.08
N THR A 21 10.81 -12.59 19.15
CA THR A 21 11.96 -13.38 18.64
C THR A 21 13.28 -12.69 18.92
N LYS A 22 14.26 -13.43 19.47
CA LYS A 22 15.64 -13.01 19.74
C LYS A 22 16.36 -12.69 18.41
N VAL A 23 16.49 -11.42 18.11
CA VAL A 23 17.29 -10.82 17.02
C VAL A 23 18.13 -9.71 17.67
N ALA A 24 19.15 -9.18 16.98
CA ALA A 24 20.12 -8.15 17.42
C ALA A 24 19.51 -6.78 17.83
N GLY A 25 18.48 -6.81 18.67
CA GLY A 25 17.59 -5.71 18.97
C GLY A 25 16.49 -5.54 17.92
N ARG A 26 15.36 -4.99 18.34
CA ARG A 26 14.21 -4.66 17.48
C ARG A 26 13.85 -3.20 17.69
N GLY A 27 13.53 -2.49 16.60
CA GLY A 27 12.93 -1.17 16.67
C GLY A 27 11.41 -1.24 16.55
N GLN A 28 10.77 -0.11 16.80
CA GLN A 28 9.32 0.06 16.67
C GLN A 28 9.02 0.96 15.47
N LEU A 29 8.09 0.56 14.60
CA LEU A 29 7.66 1.32 13.43
C LEU A 29 6.27 1.88 13.65
N THR A 30 6.16 3.21 13.66
CA THR A 30 4.88 3.92 13.82
C THR A 30 4.58 4.70 12.55
N PRO A 31 3.44 4.47 11.86
CA PRO A 31 3.12 5.13 10.61
C PRO A 31 2.50 6.50 10.85
N THR A 32 2.67 7.43 9.92
CA THR A 32 1.90 8.70 9.91
C THR A 32 0.47 8.55 9.39
N PHE A 33 0.15 7.38 8.83
CA PHE A 33 -1.17 7.05 8.33
C PHE A 33 -1.92 6.12 9.29
N LYS A 34 -3.25 6.26 9.37
CA LYS A 34 -4.08 5.46 10.28
C LYS A 34 -4.22 4.00 9.87
N ARG A 35 -4.34 3.73 8.56
CA ARG A 35 -4.59 2.39 8.01
C ARG A 35 -3.87 2.22 6.70
N GLY A 36 -3.27 1.06 6.53
CA GLY A 36 -2.57 0.73 5.31
C GLY A 36 -1.52 -0.34 5.50
N VAL A 37 -0.75 -0.54 4.44
CA VAL A 37 0.30 -1.55 4.34
C VAL A 37 1.50 -0.92 3.67
N VAL A 38 2.69 -1.26 4.13
CA VAL A 38 3.95 -0.90 3.48
C VAL A 38 4.73 -2.18 3.18
N LEU A 39 5.28 -2.25 1.97
CA LEU A 39 6.18 -3.31 1.53
C LEU A 39 7.62 -2.85 1.72
N LEU A 40 8.37 -3.60 2.52
CA LEU A 40 9.75 -3.30 2.88
C LEU A 40 10.66 -4.39 2.33
N ARG A 41 11.79 -4.02 1.76
CA ARG A 41 12.83 -4.96 1.33
C ARG A 41 14.08 -4.75 2.17
N ASP A 42 14.61 -5.80 2.79
CA ASP A 42 15.90 -5.72 3.50
C ASP A 42 17.10 -5.82 2.54
N THR A 43 18.31 -5.65 3.06
CA THR A 43 19.56 -5.75 2.29
C THR A 43 19.83 -7.14 1.73
N ARG A 44 19.14 -8.17 2.22
CA ARG A 44 19.21 -9.55 1.71
C ARG A 44 18.14 -9.82 0.62
N GLY A 45 17.37 -8.80 0.25
CA GLY A 45 16.28 -8.91 -0.72
C GLY A 45 14.99 -9.52 -0.18
N THR A 46 14.89 -9.78 1.14
CA THR A 46 13.67 -10.31 1.74
C THR A 46 12.61 -9.22 1.80
N VAL A 47 11.40 -9.53 1.31
CA VAL A 47 10.27 -8.61 1.33
C VAL A 47 9.36 -8.89 2.52
N TYR A 48 9.07 -7.85 3.29
CA TYR A 48 8.16 -7.83 4.42
C TYR A 48 6.92 -7.02 4.09
N ARG A 49 5.74 -7.53 4.47
CA ARG A 49 4.47 -6.82 4.42
C ARG A 49 4.13 -6.34 5.83
N VAL A 50 4.23 -5.04 6.07
CA VAL A 50 3.92 -4.45 7.38
C VAL A 50 2.56 -3.75 7.31
N GLY A 51 1.59 -4.19 8.10
CA GLY A 51 0.19 -3.75 7.97
C GLY A 51 -0.40 -3.18 9.27
N TRP A 52 -1.09 -2.05 9.14
CA TRP A 52 -1.87 -1.36 10.17
C TRP A 52 -3.37 -1.42 9.88
N GLU A 53 -3.80 -2.53 9.31
CA GLU A 53 -5.19 -2.86 9.08
C GLU A 53 -5.69 -3.72 10.24
N PRO A 54 -6.96 -3.58 10.67
CA PRO A 54 -7.56 -4.54 11.59
C PRO A 54 -7.42 -5.95 11.02
N ILE A 55 -7.09 -6.93 11.86
CA ILE A 55 -7.14 -8.34 11.47
C ILE A 55 -8.62 -8.66 11.22
N THR A 56 -9.07 -8.55 9.97
CA THR A 56 -10.32 -9.21 9.58
C THR A 56 -10.01 -10.70 9.52
N SER A 57 -10.30 -11.41 10.61
CA SER A 57 -10.42 -12.86 10.57
C SER A 57 -11.32 -13.21 9.37
N PRO A 58 -10.94 -14.18 8.52
CA PRO A 58 -11.80 -14.57 7.42
C PRO A 58 -13.14 -15.06 7.99
N SER A 59 -14.17 -14.24 7.87
CA SER A 59 -15.55 -14.65 8.07
C SER A 59 -15.93 -15.55 6.90
N GLY A 60 -16.05 -16.86 7.13
CA GLY A 60 -16.69 -17.77 6.18
C GLY A 60 -15.92 -19.04 5.85
N ARG A 61 -15.87 -19.98 6.80
CA ARG A 61 -16.12 -21.39 6.51
C ARG A 61 -17.07 -21.92 7.58
N GLY A 62 -18.36 -21.88 7.27
CA GLY A 62 -19.35 -22.67 8.00
C GLY A 62 -19.06 -24.14 7.74
N GLY A 63 -18.40 -24.80 8.70
CA GLY A 63 -18.40 -26.25 8.85
C GLY A 63 -19.31 -26.61 10.04
N PRO A 64 -19.98 -27.77 10.03
CA PRO A 64 -21.09 -28.03 10.93
C PRO A 64 -20.64 -28.06 12.39
N ALA A 65 -21.49 -27.48 13.23
CA ALA A 65 -21.33 -27.46 14.68
C ALA A 65 -21.43 -28.89 15.23
N THR A 66 -20.32 -29.42 15.73
CA THR A 66 -20.37 -30.51 16.71
C THR A 66 -19.32 -30.32 17.81
N ARG A 67 -19.89 -30.10 19.00
CA ARG A 67 -19.46 -30.56 20.33
C ARG A 67 -18.53 -29.71 21.20
N LYS A 68 -19.20 -29.28 22.27
CA LYS A 68 -18.85 -29.29 23.71
C LYS A 68 -18.00 -28.14 24.25
N ARG A 69 -18.74 -27.27 24.95
CA ARG A 69 -18.26 -26.37 26.01
C ARG A 69 -17.34 -27.11 26.98
N SER A 70 -16.13 -26.59 27.14
CA SER A 70 -15.42 -26.61 28.42
C SER A 70 -15.03 -25.17 28.73
N ALA A 71 -15.54 -24.67 29.84
CA ALA A 71 -15.32 -23.32 30.32
C ALA A 71 -13.84 -23.11 30.67
N ALA A 72 -13.18 -22.22 29.93
CA ALA A 72 -11.97 -21.55 30.40
C ALA A 72 -12.24 -20.05 30.30
N LYS A 73 -12.43 -19.44 31.47
CA LYS A 73 -12.49 -18.00 31.69
C LYS A 73 -11.13 -17.43 31.29
N GLY A 74 -11.03 -16.76 30.14
CA GLY A 74 -9.75 -16.25 29.66
C GLY A 74 -9.90 -15.38 28.42
N GLU A 75 -9.86 -14.07 28.65
CA GLU A 75 -9.49 -13.03 27.70
C GLU A 75 -10.32 -12.90 26.42
N ARG A 76 -11.30 -11.99 26.49
CA ARG A 76 -11.69 -11.17 25.35
C ARG A 76 -10.40 -10.56 24.78
N SER A 77 -9.86 -11.17 23.74
CA SER A 77 -8.84 -10.58 22.89
C SER A 77 -9.49 -9.48 22.04
N GLY A 78 -9.96 -8.42 22.69
CA GLY A 78 -10.15 -7.13 22.05
C GLY A 78 -8.77 -6.63 21.69
N GLY A 79 -8.23 -7.12 20.57
CA GLY A 79 -6.88 -6.79 20.11
C GLY A 79 -6.78 -5.28 19.98
N ARG A 80 -6.11 -4.65 20.95
CA ARG A 80 -5.75 -3.23 20.92
C ARG A 80 -5.09 -2.99 19.57
N GLU A 81 -5.67 -2.13 18.74
CA GLU A 81 -5.03 -1.66 17.50
C GLU A 81 -3.69 -1.03 17.94
N THR A 82 -2.61 -1.81 17.93
CA THR A 82 -1.29 -1.27 18.20
C THR A 82 -0.93 -0.41 17.01
N THR A 83 -0.67 0.87 17.26
CA THR A 83 -0.24 1.83 16.24
C THR A 83 1.17 1.53 15.75
N SER A 84 1.95 0.75 16.52
CA SER A 84 3.33 0.41 16.17
C SER A 84 3.52 -1.06 15.76
N ARG A 85 4.57 -1.32 14.97
CA ARG A 85 4.97 -2.66 14.50
C ARG A 85 6.44 -2.89 14.80
N SER A 86 6.77 -4.02 15.42
CA SER A 86 8.15 -4.33 15.74
C SER A 86 8.88 -4.94 14.56
N LEU A 87 10.00 -4.36 14.15
CA LEU A 87 10.85 -4.83 13.06
C LEU A 87 12.28 -5.04 13.55
N ALA A 88 13.00 -6.02 12.98
CA ALA A 88 14.40 -6.23 13.31
C ALA A 88 15.23 -4.99 12.95
N ALA A 89 16.22 -4.64 13.78
CA ALA A 89 17.14 -3.57 13.44
C ALA A 89 17.87 -3.88 12.12
N GLY A 90 18.07 -2.85 11.29
CA GLY A 90 18.68 -3.01 9.96
C GLY A 90 18.24 -1.94 8.96
N LYS A 91 18.81 -2.01 7.75
CA LYS A 91 18.47 -1.14 6.62
C LYS A 91 17.36 -1.76 5.78
N TYR A 92 16.37 -0.95 5.41
CA TYR A 92 15.23 -1.34 4.60
C TYR A 92 14.96 -0.32 3.49
N THR A 93 14.41 -0.80 2.39
CA THR A 93 13.88 0.00 1.29
C THR A 93 12.36 -0.16 1.22
N ILE A 94 11.62 0.93 1.20
CA ILE A 94 10.20 0.93 0.85
C ILE A 94 10.08 0.57 -0.63
N THR A 95 9.32 -0.46 -0.96
CA THR A 95 9.12 -0.93 -2.35
C THR A 95 7.67 -0.79 -2.82
N GLY A 96 6.78 -0.42 -1.91
CA GLY A 96 5.39 -0.15 -2.22
C GLY A 96 4.60 0.18 -0.96
N TYR A 97 3.42 0.73 -1.15
CA TYR A 97 2.51 1.05 -0.07
C TYR A 97 1.07 0.98 -0.55
N ARG A 98 0.16 0.83 0.41
CA ARG A 98 -1.28 0.90 0.24
C ARG A 98 -1.86 1.69 1.40
N LEU A 99 -2.23 2.94 1.17
CA LEU A 99 -2.87 3.78 2.19
C LEU A 99 -4.38 3.63 2.08
N ILE A 100 -5.07 3.46 3.20
CA ILE A 100 -6.51 3.24 3.25
C ILE A 100 -7.18 4.37 4.03
N ARG A 101 -8.17 5.00 3.43
CA ARG A 101 -9.04 5.99 4.07
C ARG A 101 -10.51 5.65 3.84
N ARG A 102 -11.38 6.12 4.73
CA ARG A 102 -12.83 6.11 4.52
C ARG A 102 -13.33 7.54 4.42
N ASP A 103 -14.18 7.80 3.44
CA ASP A 103 -14.87 9.09 3.37
C ASP A 103 -16.00 9.18 4.41
N LYS A 104 -16.62 10.36 4.53
CA LYS A 104 -17.73 10.61 5.47
C LYS A 104 -18.94 9.69 5.23
N ARG A 105 -19.06 9.09 4.05
CA ARG A 105 -20.13 8.15 3.68
C ARG A 105 -19.71 6.68 3.86
N GLY A 106 -18.55 6.44 4.47
CA GLY A 106 -18.01 5.10 4.72
C GLY A 106 -17.39 4.43 3.49
N ALA A 107 -17.34 5.08 2.32
CA ALA A 107 -16.71 4.47 1.16
C ALA A 107 -15.19 4.39 1.33
N THR A 108 -14.62 3.23 1.00
CA THR A 108 -13.19 2.99 1.13
C THR A 108 -12.45 3.55 -0.07
N TRP A 109 -11.42 4.34 0.22
CA TRP A 109 -10.44 4.90 -0.71
C TRP A 109 -9.08 4.25 -0.46
N VAL A 110 -8.38 3.92 -1.54
CA VAL A 110 -7.06 3.31 -1.49
C VAL A 110 -6.12 4.05 -2.42
N LEU A 111 -4.98 4.50 -1.90
CA LEU A 111 -3.84 4.95 -2.69
C LEU A 111 -2.79 3.84 -2.65
N SER A 112 -2.33 3.36 -3.81
CA SER A 112 -1.43 2.23 -3.91
C SER A 112 -0.24 2.56 -4.81
N ALA A 113 0.98 2.29 -4.36
CA ALA A 113 2.20 2.42 -5.16
C ALA A 113 3.02 1.13 -5.11
N THR A 114 3.77 0.85 -6.16
CA THR A 114 4.81 -0.19 -6.16
C THR A 114 5.96 0.25 -7.05
N ALA A 115 7.17 0.28 -6.51
CA ALA A 115 8.38 0.63 -7.24
C ALA A 115 9.42 -0.49 -7.05
N THR A 116 9.70 -1.24 -8.12
CA THR A 116 10.62 -2.40 -8.09
C THR A 116 12.04 -2.03 -7.66
N ARG A 117 12.49 -0.83 -8.05
CA ARG A 117 13.79 -0.27 -7.66
C ARG A 117 13.81 0.23 -6.21
N GLY A 118 12.65 0.51 -5.63
CA GLY A 118 12.50 1.15 -4.33
C GLY A 118 12.01 2.60 -4.45
N ILE A 119 11.38 3.08 -3.40
CA ILE A 119 10.87 4.45 -3.22
C ILE A 119 11.85 5.22 -2.34
N ARG A 120 12.14 4.68 -1.14
CA ARG A 120 13.02 5.31 -0.15
C ARG A 120 13.68 4.31 0.77
N ASP A 121 14.92 4.56 1.14
CA ASP A 121 15.66 3.80 2.14
C ASP A 121 15.48 4.40 3.55
N PHE A 122 15.50 3.55 4.58
CA PHE A 122 15.58 3.96 5.97
C PHE A 122 16.22 2.88 6.85
N ASN A 123 16.60 3.27 8.07
CA ASN A 123 17.13 2.36 9.08
C ASN A 123 16.13 2.16 10.22
N VAL A 124 16.05 0.93 10.72
CA VAL A 124 15.46 0.60 12.00
C VAL A 124 16.59 0.37 12.99
N VAL A 125 16.55 1.09 14.11
CA VAL A 125 17.53 0.96 15.19
C VAL A 125 16.86 0.22 16.35
N ALA A 126 17.61 -0.65 17.02
CA ALA A 126 17.14 -1.37 18.20
C ALA A 126 16.64 -0.41 19.29
N GLU A 127 15.54 -0.78 19.95
CA GLU A 127 14.93 -0.07 21.10
C GLU A 127 14.41 1.35 20.79
N ASN A 128 14.69 1.86 19.60
CA ASN A 128 14.21 3.13 19.11
C ASN A 128 12.90 3.00 18.35
N GLU A 129 12.12 4.08 18.40
CA GLU A 129 10.99 4.29 17.52
C GLU A 129 11.44 4.94 16.22
N LYS A 130 10.90 4.45 15.11
CA LYS A 130 11.05 5.01 13.78
C LYS A 130 9.67 5.36 13.25
N VAL A 131 9.45 6.66 13.02
CA VAL A 131 8.28 7.13 12.30
C VAL A 131 8.42 6.77 10.82
N LEU A 132 7.43 6.05 10.29
CA LEU A 132 7.30 5.69 8.89
C LEU A 132 6.33 6.65 8.21
N GLU A 133 6.89 7.70 7.65
CA GLU A 133 6.13 8.70 6.90
C GLU A 133 5.86 8.18 5.50
N ILE A 134 4.62 8.31 5.01
CA ILE A 134 4.30 8.17 3.59
C ILE A 134 3.51 9.41 3.22
N ASP A 135 3.98 10.18 2.23
CA ASP A 135 3.23 11.34 1.73
C ASP A 135 1.97 10.85 1.00
N PRO A 136 0.76 11.16 1.49
CA PRO A 136 -0.48 10.74 0.83
C PRO A 136 -0.83 11.61 -0.38
N SER A 137 -0.03 12.63 -0.69
CA SER A 137 -0.26 13.53 -1.82
C SER A 137 -0.16 12.76 -3.15
N VAL A 138 -0.96 13.22 -4.10
CA VAL A 138 -0.95 12.72 -5.47
C VAL A 138 -0.64 13.91 -6.36
N VAL A 139 0.44 13.80 -7.13
CA VAL A 139 0.81 14.77 -8.14
C VAL A 139 0.26 14.28 -9.48
N VAL A 140 -0.34 15.20 -10.24
CA VAL A 140 -0.82 14.93 -11.59
C VAL A 140 -0.14 15.92 -12.52
N ASP A 141 0.80 15.43 -13.32
CA ASP A 141 1.47 16.23 -14.33
C ASP A 141 0.92 15.92 -15.71
N CYS A 142 0.72 16.96 -16.50
CA CYS A 142 0.30 16.86 -17.89
C CYS A 142 1.29 17.61 -18.76
N SER A 143 1.84 16.93 -19.76
CA SER A 143 2.67 17.54 -20.79
C SER A 143 2.09 17.24 -22.16
N VAL A 144 2.15 18.25 -23.03
CA VAL A 144 1.64 18.15 -24.40
C VAL A 144 2.75 18.54 -25.35
N ARG A 145 3.02 17.69 -26.33
CA ARG A 145 4.01 17.93 -27.37
C ARG A 145 3.38 17.73 -28.75
N ARG A 146 3.50 18.72 -29.62
CA ARG A 146 3.16 18.56 -31.03
C ARG A 146 4.26 17.75 -31.73
N THR A 147 3.86 16.75 -32.49
CA THR A 147 4.73 15.92 -33.32
C THR A 147 4.27 15.93 -34.77
N LYS A 148 5.08 15.41 -35.70
CA LYS A 148 4.68 15.24 -37.11
C LYS A 148 3.42 14.37 -37.27
N LEU A 149 3.14 13.49 -36.31
CA LEU A 149 2.00 12.57 -36.28
C LEU A 149 0.79 13.11 -35.50
N GLY A 150 0.84 14.36 -35.02
CA GLY A 150 -0.21 14.97 -34.21
C GLY A 150 0.23 15.29 -32.77
N LEU A 151 -0.75 15.55 -31.90
CA LEU A 151 -0.51 15.87 -30.50
C LEU A 151 -0.21 14.60 -29.70
N ARG A 152 0.91 14.61 -28.97
CA ARG A 152 1.20 13.63 -27.92
C ARG A 152 0.94 14.26 -26.58
N ILE A 153 0.11 13.60 -25.78
CA ILE A 153 -0.23 14.00 -24.42
C ILE A 153 0.35 12.93 -23.50
N LEU A 154 1.17 13.35 -22.55
CA LEU A 154 1.67 12.51 -21.47
C LEU A 154 1.06 13.04 -20.18
N VAL A 155 0.30 12.18 -19.51
CA VAL A 155 -0.17 12.43 -18.15
C VAL A 155 0.54 11.45 -17.23
N SER A 156 1.09 11.95 -16.14
CA SER A 156 1.68 11.13 -15.09
C SER A 156 0.89 11.32 -13.79
N ILE A 157 0.79 10.25 -13.01
CA ILE A 157 0.20 10.29 -11.68
C ILE A 157 1.19 9.64 -10.73
N THR A 158 1.72 10.45 -9.84
CA THR A 158 2.80 10.05 -8.95
C THR A 158 2.44 10.33 -7.49
N GLY A 159 3.05 9.57 -6.59
CA GLY A 159 2.97 9.74 -5.15
C GLY A 159 4.34 10.05 -4.57
N GLU A 160 4.63 9.46 -3.41
CA GLU A 160 5.90 9.68 -2.71
C GLU A 160 7.10 9.40 -3.63
N ILE A 161 7.98 10.40 -3.75
CA ILE A 161 9.22 10.36 -4.53
C ILE A 161 8.96 9.81 -5.94
N GLU A 162 7.99 10.42 -6.63
CA GLU A 162 7.63 10.12 -8.02
C GLU A 162 7.18 8.68 -8.28
N ALA A 163 6.89 7.89 -7.24
CA ALA A 163 6.39 6.53 -7.42
C ALA A 163 5.06 6.55 -8.15
N GLY A 164 4.93 5.74 -9.22
CA GLY A 164 3.65 5.55 -9.90
C GLY A 164 2.59 5.07 -8.91
N VAL A 165 1.43 5.73 -8.91
CA VAL A 165 0.33 5.41 -7.98
C VAL A 165 -0.95 5.04 -8.71
N SER A 166 -1.72 4.13 -8.12
CA SER A 166 -3.11 3.83 -8.48
C SER A 166 -4.06 4.29 -7.38
N ILE A 167 -5.16 4.93 -7.77
CA ILE A 167 -6.24 5.32 -6.83
C ILE A 167 -7.43 4.40 -7.03
N TYR A 168 -7.95 3.85 -5.94
CA TYR A 168 -9.15 3.02 -5.93
C TYR A 168 -10.22 3.60 -5.03
N ARG A 169 -11.48 3.43 -5.45
CA ARG A 169 -12.67 3.71 -4.65
C ARG A 169 -13.58 2.49 -4.68
N LYS A 170 -14.04 2.03 -3.51
CA LYS A 170 -14.88 0.82 -3.37
C LYS A 170 -14.30 -0.40 -4.12
N GLY A 171 -12.98 -0.58 -4.04
CA GLY A 171 -12.27 -1.70 -4.66
C GLY A 171 -12.03 -1.57 -6.17
N ARG A 172 -12.50 -0.51 -6.83
CA ARG A 172 -12.31 -0.29 -8.27
C ARG A 172 -11.30 0.83 -8.51
N ARG A 173 -10.36 0.63 -9.45
CA ARG A 173 -9.44 1.69 -9.86
C ARG A 173 -10.25 2.82 -10.51
N ILE A 174 -9.96 4.06 -10.14
CA ILE A 174 -10.60 5.24 -10.73
C ILE A 174 -9.82 5.56 -12.01
N PRO A 175 -10.42 5.50 -13.21
CA PRO A 175 -9.73 5.92 -14.42
C PRO A 175 -9.54 7.44 -14.43
N ILE A 176 -8.44 7.92 -15.03
CA ILE A 176 -8.36 9.34 -15.40
C ILE A 176 -9.09 9.54 -16.73
N VAL A 177 -10.00 10.50 -16.76
CA VAL A 177 -10.68 10.92 -17.99
C VAL A 177 -9.99 12.20 -18.48
N TYR A 178 -9.69 12.27 -19.77
CA TYR A 178 -9.15 13.48 -20.39
C TYR A 178 -10.08 13.99 -21.50
N ARG A 179 -10.01 15.30 -21.73
CA ARG A 179 -10.63 16.00 -22.85
C ARG A 179 -9.58 16.91 -23.48
N VAL A 180 -9.49 16.88 -24.80
CA VAL A 180 -8.69 17.82 -25.59
C VAL A 180 -9.65 18.86 -26.12
N LEU A 181 -9.34 20.13 -25.86
CA LEU A 181 -10.15 21.26 -26.27
C LEU A 181 -9.47 21.99 -27.44
N ASP A 182 -10.25 22.50 -28.39
CA ASP A 182 -9.77 23.46 -29.36
C ASP A 182 -9.64 24.87 -28.77
N ARG A 183 -9.32 25.86 -29.61
CA ARG A 183 -9.15 27.26 -29.18
C ARG A 183 -10.46 27.92 -28.73
N GLN A 184 -11.59 27.39 -29.16
CA GLN A 184 -12.93 27.84 -28.83
C GLN A 184 -13.49 27.11 -27.60
N GLY A 185 -12.71 26.21 -26.99
CA GLY A 185 -13.11 25.40 -25.84
C GLY A 185 -13.97 24.19 -26.19
N GLN A 186 -14.14 23.86 -27.47
CA GLN A 186 -14.92 22.69 -27.91
C GLN A 186 -14.09 21.42 -27.77
N VAL A 187 -14.76 20.32 -27.39
CA VAL A 187 -14.10 19.02 -27.22
C VAL A 187 -13.82 18.42 -28.59
N VAL A 188 -12.54 18.27 -28.93
CA VAL A 188 -12.09 17.63 -30.18
C VAL A 188 -11.63 16.19 -29.99
N ALA A 189 -11.30 15.79 -28.77
CA ALA A 189 -11.04 14.40 -28.41
C ALA A 189 -11.30 14.14 -26.93
N MET A 190 -11.63 12.90 -26.57
CA MET A 190 -11.74 12.45 -25.19
C MET A 190 -11.32 11.00 -25.04
N GLY A 191 -10.95 10.61 -23.83
CA GLY A 191 -10.59 9.24 -23.55
C GLY A 191 -10.41 8.96 -22.07
N LYS A 192 -10.03 7.72 -21.79
CA LYS A 192 -9.68 7.25 -20.44
C LYS A 192 -8.24 6.75 -20.47
N MET A 193 -7.48 7.13 -19.46
CA MET A 193 -6.12 6.66 -19.24
C MET A 193 -6.12 5.64 -18.12
N GLU A 194 -5.54 4.48 -18.41
CA GLU A 194 -5.07 3.55 -17.38
C GLU A 194 -3.69 3.99 -16.89
N TYR A 195 -3.46 3.87 -15.59
CA TYR A 195 -2.24 4.33 -14.93
C TYR A 195 -1.93 3.47 -13.73
N GLY A 196 -0.71 3.59 -13.21
CA GLY A 196 -0.22 2.88 -12.03
C GLY A 196 0.84 1.85 -12.33
#